data_AF-A0A4Q5MXE2-F1
#
_entry.id   AF-A0A4Q5MXE2-F1
#
_cell.length_a   1.000
_cell.length_b   1.000
_cell.length_c   1.000
_cell.angle_alpha   90.00
_cell.angle_beta   90.00
_cell.angle_gamma   90.00
#
_symmetry.space_group_name_H-M   'P 1'
#
loop_
_entity.id
_entity.type
_entity.pdbx_description
1 polymer ?
#
loop_
_entity_poly.entity_id
_entity_poly.type
_entity_poly.pdbx_seq_one_letter_code
_entity_poly.pdbx_strand_id
1 'polypeptide(L)'
;MNRLLRLAWIVARARLDARRAGWQADSPFVPRRTALRVLPNDLDLLRHMNNGVYLSLMDLGRVDMMLRTGVHAAVSAQGWYPVVVGESIRFRRSLQLWERFEIETRVLGWDDRVVYLEQVFERRRPSGDVEVVAEAIVAARFLARTGGGVPAPDVAESFGADRVSPELPDEVSTWSRAIRLT
;
A
#
# COMPACT_ATOMS: atom_id res chain seq x y z
N MET A 1 3.03 17.46 -9.74
CA MET A 1 1.57 17.66 -9.64
C MET A 1 0.84 16.78 -10.66
N ASN A 2 0.72 15.49 -10.36
CA ASN A 2 -0.05 14.45 -11.08
C ASN A 2 -0.72 13.47 -10.08
N ARG A 3 -0.26 13.45 -8.81
CA ARG A 3 -0.69 12.51 -7.77
C ARG A 3 -2.17 12.63 -7.43
N LEU A 4 -2.70 13.86 -7.32
CA LEU A 4 -4.13 14.08 -7.06
C LEU A 4 -5.01 13.57 -8.20
N LEU A 5 -4.56 13.70 -9.46
CA LEU A 5 -5.26 13.17 -10.62
C LEU A 5 -5.23 11.63 -10.63
N ARG A 6 -4.07 11.03 -10.32
CA ARG A 6 -3.95 9.57 -10.16
C ARG A 6 -4.83 9.05 -9.02
N LEU A 7 -4.87 9.75 -7.89
CA LEU A 7 -5.74 9.42 -6.75
C LEU A 7 -7.21 9.49 -7.15
N ALA A 8 -7.65 10.60 -7.77
CA ALA A 8 -9.01 10.76 -8.25
C ALA A 8 -9.41 9.64 -9.23
N TRP A 9 -8.50 9.27 -10.13
CA TRP A 9 -8.68 8.16 -11.05
C TRP A 9 -8.83 6.81 -10.34
N ILE A 10 -7.96 6.51 -9.37
CA ILE A 10 -8.02 5.29 -8.56
C ILE A 10 -9.35 5.20 -7.82
N VAL A 11 -9.75 6.28 -7.14
CA VAL A 11 -11.02 6.36 -6.40
C VAL A 11 -12.20 6.16 -7.35
N ALA A 12 -12.20 6.83 -8.51
CA ALA A 12 -13.25 6.69 -9.50
C ALA A 12 -13.36 5.25 -10.02
N ARG A 13 -12.22 4.62 -10.36
CA ARG A 13 -12.21 3.21 -10.81
C ARG A 13 -12.68 2.25 -9.74
N ALA A 14 -12.22 2.39 -8.50
CA ALA A 14 -12.65 1.55 -7.40
C ALA A 14 -14.18 1.63 -7.19
N ARG A 15 -14.75 2.84 -7.25
CA ARG A 15 -16.21 3.07 -7.16
C ARG A 15 -16.98 2.49 -8.34
N LEU A 16 -16.45 2.59 -9.56
CA LEU A 16 -17.08 2.01 -10.74
C LEU A 16 -17.06 0.48 -10.69
N ASP A 17 -15.95 -0.12 -10.24
CA ASP A 17 -15.82 -1.57 -10.09
C ASP A 17 -16.77 -2.10 -9.02
N ALA A 18 -16.91 -1.40 -7.89
CA ALA A 18 -17.86 -1.75 -6.82
C ALA A 18 -19.35 -1.71 -7.24
N ARG A 19 -19.68 -1.02 -8.35
CA ARG A 19 -21.03 -0.99 -8.92
C ARG A 19 -21.31 -2.14 -9.90
N ARG A 20 -20.29 -2.92 -10.28
CA ARG A 20 -20.48 -4.03 -11.22
C ARG A 20 -21.20 -5.19 -10.54
N ALA A 21 -22.09 -5.84 -11.27
CA ALA A 21 -22.77 -7.04 -10.80
C ALA A 21 -21.75 -8.14 -10.45
N GLY A 22 -21.91 -8.77 -9.29
CA GLY A 22 -21.01 -9.82 -8.81
C GLY A 22 -19.69 -9.31 -8.20
N TRP A 23 -19.52 -8.00 -8.01
CA TRP A 23 -18.36 -7.48 -7.29
C TRP A 23 -18.37 -7.96 -5.83
N GLN A 24 -17.22 -8.47 -5.38
CA GLN A 24 -16.95 -8.80 -3.99
C GLN A 24 -15.66 -8.11 -3.58
N ALA A 25 -15.61 -7.64 -2.33
CA ALA A 25 -14.38 -7.13 -1.77
C ALA A 25 -13.40 -8.29 -1.60
N ASP A 26 -12.21 -8.19 -2.18
CA ASP A 26 -11.19 -9.23 -1.95
C ASP A 26 -10.56 -9.04 -0.57
N SER A 27 -9.88 -10.09 -0.10
CA SER A 27 -9.12 -10.05 1.13
C SER A 27 -7.93 -9.08 1.05
N PRO A 28 -7.65 -8.27 2.09
CA PRO A 28 -6.48 -7.40 2.14
C PRO A 28 -5.14 -8.14 2.26
N PHE A 29 -5.17 -9.45 2.53
CA PHE A 29 -3.99 -10.32 2.56
C PHE A 29 -3.55 -10.81 1.17
N VAL A 30 -4.40 -10.65 0.15
CA VAL A 30 -4.09 -11.02 -1.24
C VAL A 30 -3.48 -9.81 -1.96
N PRO A 31 -2.36 -9.96 -2.70
CA PRO A 31 -1.76 -8.86 -3.46
C PRO A 31 -2.75 -8.13 -4.37
N ARG A 32 -2.88 -6.82 -4.17
CA ARG A 32 -3.65 -5.94 -5.05
C ARG A 32 -2.73 -5.16 -5.96
N ARG A 33 -2.94 -5.30 -7.28
CA ARG A 33 -2.16 -4.64 -8.33
C ARG A 33 -2.78 -3.31 -8.72
N THR A 34 -2.06 -2.22 -8.48
CA THR A 34 -2.41 -0.88 -8.96
C THR A 34 -1.53 -0.52 -10.16
N ALA A 35 -2.11 -0.55 -11.36
CA ALA A 35 -1.38 -0.24 -12.59
C ALA A 35 -1.18 1.27 -12.78
N LEU A 36 0.07 1.68 -13.00
CA LEU A 36 0.50 3.06 -13.17
C LEU A 36 1.49 3.17 -14.35
N ARG A 37 1.84 4.42 -14.69
CA ARG A 37 2.84 4.75 -15.70
C ARG A 37 3.69 5.89 -15.22
N VAL A 38 5.01 5.84 -15.43
CA VAL A 38 5.92 6.95 -15.15
C VAL A 38 5.58 8.15 -16.04
N LEU A 39 5.45 9.32 -15.42
CA LEU A 39 5.15 10.59 -16.08
C LEU A 39 6.35 11.56 -15.95
N PRO A 40 6.43 12.63 -16.76
CA PRO A 40 7.59 13.53 -16.78
C PRO A 40 7.92 14.15 -15.43
N ASN A 41 6.91 14.40 -14.60
CA ASN A 41 7.04 14.98 -13.26
C ASN A 41 7.33 13.95 -12.15
N ASP A 42 7.53 12.68 -12.51
CA ASP A 42 8.04 11.65 -11.60
C ASP A 42 9.57 11.55 -11.67
N LEU A 43 10.21 12.18 -12.65
CA LEU A 43 11.65 12.05 -12.90
C LEU A 43 12.49 13.01 -12.06
N ASP A 44 13.71 12.59 -11.75
CA ASP A 44 14.78 13.45 -11.24
C ASP A 44 15.66 14.02 -12.37
N LEU A 45 16.73 14.74 -11.99
CA LEU A 45 17.71 15.32 -12.93
C LEU A 45 18.47 14.26 -13.75
N LEU A 46 18.57 13.03 -13.23
CA LEU A 46 19.19 11.90 -13.92
C LEU A 46 18.21 11.20 -14.87
N ARG A 47 16.98 11.73 -15.02
CA ARG A 47 15.91 11.23 -15.89
C ARG A 47 15.37 9.85 -15.49
N HIS A 48 15.61 9.43 -14.25
CA HIS A 48 15.04 8.23 -13.67
C HIS A 48 13.89 8.61 -12.72
N MET A 49 12.97 7.68 -12.44
CA MET A 49 11.96 7.94 -11.42
C MET A 49 12.63 8.28 -10.09
N ASN A 50 12.30 9.45 -9.55
CA ASN A 50 12.85 9.93 -8.29
C ASN A 50 12.48 8.98 -7.15
N ASN A 51 13.44 8.65 -6.28
CA ASN A 51 13.23 7.70 -5.18
C ASN A 51 12.07 8.08 -4.25
N GLY A 52 11.89 9.38 -3.94
CA GLY A 52 10.77 9.85 -3.12
C GLY A 52 9.41 9.74 -3.81
N VAL A 53 9.39 9.67 -5.15
CA VAL A 53 8.15 9.41 -5.90
C VAL A 53 7.68 7.97 -5.69
N TYR A 54 8.56 6.97 -5.54
CA TYR A 54 8.14 5.60 -5.20
C TYR A 54 7.29 5.58 -3.92
N LEU A 55 7.79 6.16 -2.83
CA LEU A 55 7.09 6.24 -1.54
C LEU A 55 5.74 6.94 -1.67
N SER A 56 5.70 7.99 -2.49
CA SER A 56 4.46 8.73 -2.73
C SER A 56 3.44 7.98 -3.61
N LEU A 57 3.90 7.06 -4.47
CA LEU A 57 3.01 6.20 -5.25
C LEU A 57 2.59 4.96 -4.48
N MET A 58 3.36 4.53 -3.50
CA MET A 58 2.95 3.49 -2.54
C MET A 58 1.68 3.89 -1.79
N ASP A 59 1.50 5.18 -1.44
CA ASP A 59 0.23 5.70 -0.89
C ASP A 59 -0.96 5.38 -1.79
N LEU A 60 -0.80 5.55 -3.11
CA LEU A 60 -1.87 5.27 -4.07
C LEU A 60 -2.22 3.79 -4.12
N GLY A 61 -1.22 2.91 -4.06
CA GLY A 61 -1.42 1.46 -3.96
C GLY A 61 -2.16 1.07 -2.68
N ARG A 62 -1.81 1.67 -1.54
CA ARG A 62 -2.51 1.46 -0.26
C ARG A 62 -3.96 1.94 -0.33
N VAL A 63 -4.22 3.12 -0.89
CA VAL A 63 -5.59 3.62 -1.06
C VAL A 63 -6.41 2.70 -1.97
N ASP A 64 -5.86 2.28 -3.12
CA ASP A 64 -6.54 1.36 -4.03
C ASP A 64 -6.88 0.02 -3.34
N MET A 65 -5.91 -0.55 -2.62
CA MET A 65 -6.11 -1.76 -1.82
C MET A 65 -7.21 -1.56 -0.77
N MET A 66 -7.15 -0.50 0.04
CA MET A 66 -8.14 -0.25 1.11
C MET A 66 -9.56 -0.03 0.57
N LEU A 67 -9.70 0.64 -0.58
CA LEU A 67 -11.01 0.88 -1.19
C LEU A 67 -11.62 -0.42 -1.73
N ARG A 68 -10.81 -1.28 -2.34
CA ARG A 68 -11.27 -2.51 -3.01
C ARG A 68 -11.46 -3.70 -2.07
N THR A 69 -10.87 -3.63 -0.89
CA THR A 69 -10.99 -4.67 0.16
C THR A 69 -12.03 -4.29 1.23
N GLY A 70 -12.66 -3.11 1.12
CA GLY A 70 -13.61 -2.62 2.11
C GLY A 70 -12.98 -2.06 3.39
N VAL A 71 -11.66 -2.24 3.60
CA VAL A 71 -10.92 -1.74 4.77
C VAL A 71 -11.14 -0.24 4.96
N HIS A 72 -11.14 0.56 3.89
CA HIS A 72 -11.38 2.01 4.00
C HIS A 72 -12.75 2.33 4.60
N ALA A 73 -13.80 1.62 4.18
CA ALA A 73 -15.14 1.84 4.69
C ALA A 73 -15.25 1.44 6.17
N ALA A 74 -14.68 0.28 6.53
CA ALA A 74 -14.63 -0.22 7.90
C ALA A 74 -13.96 0.76 8.87
N VAL A 75 -12.73 1.18 8.58
CA VAL A 75 -11.98 2.07 9.48
C VAL A 75 -12.56 3.48 9.51
N SER A 76 -13.07 3.98 8.38
CA SER A 76 -13.66 5.32 8.32
C SER A 76 -14.98 5.41 9.06
N ALA A 77 -15.78 4.33 9.11
CA ALA A 77 -17.00 4.26 9.90
C ALA A 77 -16.74 4.43 11.40
N GLN A 78 -15.57 3.99 11.87
CA GLN A 78 -15.09 4.19 13.26
C GLN A 78 -14.38 5.54 13.47
N GLY A 79 -14.23 6.35 12.42
CA GLY A 79 -13.43 7.57 12.47
C GLY A 79 -11.94 7.32 12.67
N TRP A 80 -11.42 6.18 12.19
CA TRP A 80 -10.01 5.82 12.24
C TRP A 80 -9.30 6.13 10.93
N TYR A 81 -8.01 6.46 10.99
CA TYR A 81 -7.19 6.72 9.82
C TYR A 81 -5.75 6.22 10.00
N PRO A 82 -5.11 5.71 8.92
CA PRO A 82 -3.74 5.23 8.99
C PRO A 82 -2.72 6.38 8.95
N VAL A 83 -1.62 6.18 9.65
CA VAL A 83 -0.42 7.02 9.62
C VAL A 83 0.79 6.11 9.48
N VAL A 84 1.61 6.34 8.45
CA VAL A 84 2.87 5.61 8.27
C VAL A 84 3.85 6.06 9.34
N VAL A 85 4.39 5.11 10.10
CA VAL A 85 5.37 5.36 11.16
C VAL A 85 6.76 4.84 10.82
N GLY A 86 6.88 4.05 9.77
CA GLY A 86 8.14 3.58 9.24
C GLY A 86 7.93 2.92 7.89
N GLU A 87 8.88 3.10 6.99
CA GLU A 87 8.93 2.38 5.73
C GLU A 87 10.39 2.12 5.37
N SER A 88 10.64 0.95 4.80
CA SER A 88 11.94 0.59 4.24
C SER A 88 11.72 0.13 2.81
N ILE A 89 12.54 0.61 1.88
CA ILE A 89 12.44 0.31 0.46
C ILE A 89 13.81 -0.08 -0.10
N ARG A 90 13.82 -1.13 -0.92
CA ARG A 90 14.97 -1.62 -1.67
C ARG A 90 14.73 -1.36 -3.16
N PHE A 91 15.63 -0.61 -3.78
CA PHE A 91 15.58 -0.32 -5.22
C PHE A 91 16.49 -1.30 -5.97
N ARG A 92 15.91 -2.12 -6.86
CA ARG A 92 16.65 -3.08 -7.68
C ARG A 92 16.96 -2.53 -9.06
N ARG A 93 16.01 -1.82 -9.68
CA ARG A 93 16.10 -1.25 -11.02
C ARG A 93 15.41 0.10 -11.06
N SER A 94 15.83 0.97 -11.98
CA SER A 94 15.17 2.25 -12.21
C SER A 94 14.02 2.10 -13.20
N LEU A 95 12.93 2.81 -12.96
CA LEU A 95 11.86 3.04 -13.93
C LEU A 95 12.16 4.29 -14.78
N GLN A 96 11.91 4.16 -16.07
CA GLN A 96 12.13 5.20 -17.07
C GLN A 96 10.82 5.89 -17.48
N LEU A 97 10.94 7.04 -18.10
CA LEU A 97 9.80 7.79 -18.64
C LEU A 97 8.90 6.90 -19.50
N TRP A 98 7.59 6.98 -19.26
CA TRP A 98 6.54 6.22 -19.94
C TRP A 98 6.52 4.72 -19.69
N GLU A 99 7.42 4.14 -18.89
CA GLU A 99 7.30 2.74 -18.51
C GLU A 99 6.00 2.51 -17.73
N ARG A 100 5.29 1.43 -18.08
CA ARG A 100 4.16 0.92 -17.29
C ARG A 100 4.70 0.01 -16.20
N PHE A 101 4.12 0.12 -15.02
CA PHE A 101 4.45 -0.72 -13.88
C PHE A 101 3.21 -0.91 -13.01
N GLU A 102 3.25 -1.90 -12.14
CA GLU A 102 2.21 -2.20 -11.16
C GLU A 102 2.81 -2.10 -9.77
N ILE A 103 2.01 -1.64 -8.82
CA ILE A 103 2.34 -1.74 -7.39
C ILE A 103 1.44 -2.83 -6.83
N GLU A 104 2.03 -3.97 -6.47
CA GLU A 104 1.36 -4.96 -5.64
C GLU A 104 1.35 -4.47 -4.19
N THR A 105 0.19 -4.49 -3.54
CA THR A 105 0.04 -4.10 -2.13
C THR A 105 -0.77 -5.15 -1.38
N ARG A 106 -0.25 -5.63 -0.25
CA ARG A 106 -0.98 -6.53 0.67
C ARG A 106 -0.62 -6.28 2.13
N VAL A 107 -1.53 -6.64 3.02
CA VAL A 107 -1.26 -6.75 4.46
C VAL A 107 -0.49 -8.03 4.74
N LEU A 108 0.58 -7.94 5.53
CA LEU A 108 1.34 -9.09 6.01
C LEU A 108 0.86 -9.58 7.37
N GLY A 109 0.44 -8.66 8.24
CA GLY A 109 0.01 -8.94 9.60
C GLY A 109 0.15 -7.70 10.48
N TRP A 110 0.15 -7.88 11.79
CA TRP A 110 0.26 -6.79 12.76
C TRP A 110 0.91 -7.25 14.07
N ASP A 111 1.38 -6.27 14.85
CA ASP A 111 1.64 -6.44 16.28
C ASP A 111 0.54 -5.75 17.12
N ASP A 112 0.81 -5.39 18.37
CA ASP A 112 -0.18 -4.73 19.23
C ASP A 112 -0.61 -3.34 18.72
N ARG A 113 0.23 -2.67 17.91
CA ARG A 113 0.09 -1.24 17.56
C ARG A 113 0.18 -0.94 16.07
N VAL A 114 0.85 -1.78 15.31
CA VAL A 114 1.27 -1.51 13.93
C VAL A 114 0.76 -2.60 13.00
N VAL A 115 0.17 -2.18 11.89
CA VAL A 115 -0.14 -3.03 10.73
C VAL A 115 1.03 -2.97 9.75
N TYR A 116 1.50 -4.13 9.31
CA TYR A 116 2.58 -4.27 8.34
C TYR A 116 2.05 -4.57 6.95
N LEU A 117 2.56 -3.85 5.96
CA LEU A 117 2.21 -4.04 4.56
C LEU A 117 3.46 -4.31 3.73
N GLU A 118 3.31 -5.13 2.71
CA GLU A 118 4.29 -5.29 1.64
C GLU A 118 3.83 -4.53 0.42
N GLN A 119 4.77 -3.85 -0.24
CA GLN A 119 4.55 -3.24 -1.54
C GLN A 119 5.66 -3.56 -2.52
N VAL A 120 5.31 -4.18 -3.65
CA VAL A 120 6.27 -4.58 -4.69
C VAL A 120 5.96 -3.85 -5.98
N PHE A 121 6.98 -3.19 -6.54
CA PHE A 121 6.92 -2.56 -7.85
C PHE A 121 7.37 -3.55 -8.91
N GLU A 122 6.48 -3.87 -9.83
CA GLU A 122 6.76 -4.79 -10.93
C GLU A 122 6.58 -4.10 -12.29
N ARG A 123 7.45 -4.40 -13.24
CA ARG A 123 7.21 -4.05 -14.65
C ARG A 123 7.20 -5.29 -15.52
N ARG A 124 6.35 -5.28 -16.54
CA ARG A 124 6.40 -6.28 -17.61
C ARG A 124 7.38 -5.83 -18.67
N ARG A 125 8.41 -6.64 -18.93
CA ARG A 125 9.40 -6.40 -19.99
C ARG A 125 8.80 -6.72 -21.37
N PRO A 126 9.40 -6.20 -22.46
CA PRO A 126 9.01 -6.58 -23.83
C PRO A 126 9.07 -8.09 -24.10
N SER A 127 9.96 -8.82 -23.41
CA SER A 127 10.04 -10.29 -23.47
C SER A 127 8.80 -10.99 -22.91
N GLY A 128 7.96 -10.29 -22.15
CA GLY A 128 6.81 -10.82 -21.44
C GLY A 128 7.08 -11.18 -19.98
N ASP A 129 8.34 -11.18 -19.54
CA ASP A 129 8.69 -11.46 -18.15
C ASP A 129 8.30 -10.33 -17.22
N VAL A 130 7.95 -10.69 -15.99
CA VAL A 130 7.76 -9.74 -14.89
C VAL A 130 9.10 -9.50 -14.22
N GLU A 131 9.45 -8.23 -13.99
CA GLU A 131 10.67 -7.81 -13.32
C GLU A 131 10.33 -7.00 -12.08
N VAL A 132 10.86 -7.41 -10.93
CA VAL A 132 10.79 -6.65 -9.68
C VAL A 132 11.77 -5.48 -9.75
N VAL A 133 11.22 -4.28 -9.60
CA VAL A 133 11.93 -3.00 -9.71
C VAL A 133 12.29 -2.47 -8.33
N ALA A 134 11.36 -2.55 -7.38
CA ALA A 134 11.56 -2.13 -6.01
C ALA A 134 10.63 -2.92 -5.08
N GLU A 135 11.04 -3.08 -3.82
CA GLU A 135 10.27 -3.77 -2.78
C GLU A 135 10.30 -2.93 -1.51
N ALA A 136 9.17 -2.83 -0.83
CA ALA A 136 9.05 -2.06 0.39
C ALA A 136 8.22 -2.77 1.45
N ILE A 137 8.61 -2.55 2.71
CA ILE A 137 7.83 -2.89 3.90
C ILE A 137 7.39 -1.59 4.55
N VAL A 138 6.11 -1.53 4.94
CA VAL A 138 5.48 -0.35 5.51
C VAL A 138 4.87 -0.71 6.86
N ALA A 139 5.13 0.13 7.85
CA ALA A 139 4.54 0.09 9.18
C ALA A 139 3.53 1.23 9.31
N ALA A 140 2.26 0.89 9.51
CA ALA A 140 1.18 1.85 9.68
C ALA A 140 0.53 1.71 11.06
N ARG A 141 0.38 2.83 11.77
CA ARG A 141 -0.48 2.92 12.96
C ARG A 141 -1.81 3.51 12.58
N PHE A 142 -2.87 3.11 13.26
CA PHE A 142 -4.17 3.76 13.11
C PHE A 142 -4.41 4.69 14.29
N LEU A 143 -4.95 5.87 14.00
CA LEU A 143 -5.34 6.86 15.00
C LEU A 143 -6.84 7.11 14.89
N ALA A 144 -7.48 7.41 16.01
CA ALA A 144 -8.87 7.84 16.03
C ALA A 144 -8.95 9.36 15.89
N ARG A 145 -9.95 9.87 15.15
CA ARG A 145 -10.21 11.31 15.04
C ARG A 145 -10.58 11.97 16.37
N THR A 146 -11.06 11.18 17.33
CA THR A 146 -11.29 11.60 18.72
C THR A 146 -9.99 11.74 19.54
N GLY A 147 -8.85 11.35 18.96
CA GLY A 147 -7.55 11.29 19.62
C GLY A 147 -7.18 9.87 20.04
N GLY A 148 -5.86 9.62 20.13
CA GLY A 148 -5.31 8.34 20.57
C GLY A 148 -5.00 7.36 19.43
N GLY A 149 -4.15 6.38 19.74
CA GLY A 149 -3.83 5.27 18.83
C GLY A 149 -4.83 4.12 18.99
N VAL A 150 -5.15 3.48 17.87
CA VAL A 150 -6.01 2.30 17.80
C VAL A 150 -5.11 1.06 17.77
N PRO A 151 -5.34 0.06 18.65
CA PRO A 151 -4.64 -1.22 18.59
C PRO A 151 -4.83 -1.89 17.23
N ALA A 152 -3.77 -2.43 16.64
CA ALA A 152 -3.87 -3.04 15.32
C ALA A 152 -4.79 -4.28 15.27
N PRO A 153 -4.93 -5.10 16.34
CA PRO A 153 -5.96 -6.15 16.37
C PRO A 153 -7.39 -5.62 16.24
N ASP A 154 -7.70 -4.45 16.79
CA ASP A 154 -9.03 -3.83 16.66
C ASP A 154 -9.27 -3.33 15.23
N VAL A 155 -8.20 -2.86 14.56
CA VAL A 155 -8.25 -2.52 13.14
C VAL A 155 -8.53 -3.77 12.31
N ALA A 156 -7.85 -4.89 12.58
CA ALA A 156 -8.05 -6.17 11.90
C ALA A 156 -9.49 -6.66 11.99
N GLU A 157 -10.04 -6.67 13.21
CA GLU A 157 -11.42 -7.05 13.48
C GLU A 157 -12.42 -6.16 12.73
N SER A 158 -12.15 -4.86 12.60
CA SER A 158 -13.06 -3.91 11.93
C SER A 158 -13.36 -4.27 10.46
N PHE A 159 -12.42 -4.92 9.77
CA PHE A 159 -12.60 -5.40 8.39
C PHE A 159 -12.85 -6.91 8.30
N GLY A 160 -13.19 -7.56 9.42
CA GLY A 160 -13.59 -8.96 9.48
C GLY A 160 -12.43 -9.97 9.48
N ALA A 161 -11.21 -9.54 9.78
CA ALA A 161 -10.11 -10.47 10.06
C ALA A 161 -10.13 -10.93 11.53
N ASP A 162 -9.42 -12.04 11.80
CA ASP A 162 -9.14 -12.46 13.18
C ASP A 162 -8.33 -11.37 13.90
N ARG A 163 -8.43 -11.30 15.23
CA ARG A 163 -7.58 -10.44 16.07
C ARG A 163 -6.15 -10.98 16.17
N VAL A 164 -5.98 -12.30 16.02
CA VAL A 164 -4.67 -12.96 15.96
C VAL A 164 -4.01 -12.68 14.62
N SER A 165 -2.82 -12.06 14.67
CA SER A 165 -2.06 -11.77 13.46
C SER A 165 -1.61 -13.07 12.78
N PRO A 166 -1.60 -13.11 11.43
CA PRO A 166 -0.75 -14.03 10.70
C PRO A 166 0.72 -13.94 11.17
N GLU A 167 1.45 -15.03 11.03
CA GLU A 167 2.89 -15.05 11.31
C GLU A 167 3.60 -14.07 10.36
N LEU A 168 4.28 -13.08 10.94
CA LEU A 168 5.04 -12.11 10.18
C LEU A 168 6.34 -12.74 9.68
N PRO A 169 6.75 -12.49 8.42
CA PRO A 169 8.06 -12.94 7.94
C PRO A 169 9.19 -12.47 8.86
N ASP A 170 10.21 -13.30 9.05
CA ASP A 170 11.34 -13.03 9.97
C ASP A 170 12.01 -11.67 9.74
N GLU A 171 12.15 -11.27 8.48
CA GLU A 171 12.71 -9.97 8.12
C GLU A 171 11.85 -8.81 8.65
N VAL A 172 10.52 -8.94 8.57
CA VAL A 172 9.57 -7.93 9.07
C VAL A 172 9.56 -7.91 10.59
N SER A 173 9.58 -9.08 11.24
CA SER A 173 9.68 -9.22 12.70
C SER A 173 11.01 -8.67 13.25
N THR A 174 12.09 -8.75 12.48
CA THR A 174 13.38 -8.16 12.87
C THR A 174 13.38 -6.65 12.64
N TRP A 175 12.91 -6.21 11.48
CA TRP A 175 12.80 -4.79 11.14
C TRP A 175 11.86 -4.02 12.09
N SER A 176 10.74 -4.63 12.49
CA SER A 176 9.77 -4.02 13.41
C SER A 176 10.39 -3.62 14.74
N ARG A 177 11.29 -4.46 15.29
CA ARG A 177 12.02 -4.16 16.52
C ARG A 177 12.94 -2.94 16.38
N ALA A 178 13.50 -2.71 15.19
CA ALA A 178 14.41 -1.59 14.95
C ALA A 178 13.68 -0.25 14.82
N ILE A 179 12.43 -0.24 14.36
CA ILE A 179 11.66 1.00 14.12
C ILE A 179 10.73 1.39 15.28
N ARG A 180 10.66 0.58 16.35
CA ARG A 180 9.86 0.91 17.53
C ARG A 180 10.46 2.13 18.20
N LEU A 181 9.75 3.26 18.12
CA LEU A 181 10.06 4.45 18.89
C LEU A 181 9.76 4.15 20.37
N THR A 182 10.79 4.25 21.20
CA THR A 182 10.73 4.11 22.67
C THR A 182 9.87 5.18 23.32
#